data_AF-A0A672TYC7-F1
#
_entry.id   AF-A0A672TYC7-F1
#
_cell.length_a   1.000
_cell.length_b   1.000
_cell.length_c   1.000
_cell.angle_alpha   90.00
_cell.angle_beta   90.00
_cell.angle_gamma   90.00
#
_symmetry.space_group_name_H-M   'P 1'
#
loop_
_entity.id
_entity.type
_entity.pdbx_description
1 polymer ?
#
loop_
_entity_poly.entity_id
_entity_poly.type
_entity_poly.pdbx_seq_one_letter_code
_entity_poly.pdbx_strand_id
1 'polypeptide(L)'
;NLRSILQWDAPRFYKGNISYTVQSKSINLPGDTYENVSTNLRVTECDVSSLSVYGDYMLQVRAESENDHSDWMTVRFKPMDDTIIGPPDVKVKSESGSLHVDFIGPFAERDNWPLKQYYGSWNYRILYWKKGSTIQISCHSSICALHGTLSFEYHHG
;
A
#
# COMPACT_ATOMS: atom_id res chain seq x y z
N ASN A 1 2.05 1.55 -2.17
CA ASN A 1 1.55 2.88 -1.72
C ASN A 1 0.70 3.56 -2.79
N LEU A 2 -0.57 3.17 -2.96
CA LEU A 2 -1.49 3.72 -3.97
C LEU A 2 -1.06 3.54 -5.44
N ARG A 3 -0.03 2.73 -5.71
CA ARG A 3 0.20 2.13 -7.02
C ARG A 3 -0.54 0.79 -7.06
N SER A 4 -1.40 0.64 -8.07
CA SER A 4 -2.37 -0.45 -8.13
C SER A 4 -2.18 -1.20 -9.44
N ILE A 5 -1.73 -2.45 -9.34
CA ILE A 5 -1.52 -3.34 -10.48
C ILE A 5 -2.51 -4.49 -10.35
N LEU A 6 -3.43 -4.62 -11.30
CA LEU A 6 -4.30 -5.78 -11.42
C LEU A 6 -3.51 -6.92 -12.05
N GLN A 7 -3.49 -8.09 -11.43
CA GLN A 7 -2.80 -9.28 -11.94
C GLN A 7 -3.77 -10.47 -12.02
N TRP A 8 -3.53 -11.35 -12.98
CA TRP A 8 -4.32 -12.57 -13.18
C TRP A 8 -3.44 -13.72 -13.68
N ASP A 9 -3.97 -14.93 -13.63
CA ASP A 9 -3.29 -16.10 -14.20
C ASP A 9 -3.67 -16.27 -15.67
N ALA A 10 -2.69 -16.66 -16.50
CA ALA A 10 -2.96 -17.04 -17.88
C ALA A 10 -3.80 -18.33 -17.94
N PRO A 11 -4.75 -18.46 -18.89
CA PRO A 11 -5.51 -19.68 -19.05
C PRO A 11 -4.60 -20.86 -19.43
N ARG A 12 -4.86 -22.03 -18.84
CA ARG A 12 -3.99 -23.22 -18.97
C ARG A 12 -3.95 -23.85 -20.36
N PHE A 13 -4.97 -23.61 -21.18
CA PHE A 13 -5.12 -24.23 -22.49
C PHE A 13 -5.56 -23.19 -23.51
N TYR A 14 -4.61 -22.64 -24.27
CA TYR A 14 -4.92 -21.84 -25.46
C TYR A 14 -3.98 -22.22 -26.60
N LYS A 15 -4.52 -22.27 -27.81
CA LYS A 15 -3.75 -22.44 -29.05
C LYS A 15 -3.83 -21.11 -29.80
N GLY A 16 -2.82 -20.25 -29.68
CA GLY A 16 -2.77 -18.98 -30.42
C GLY A 16 -2.19 -17.81 -29.63
N ASN A 17 -2.20 -16.62 -30.24
CA ASN A 17 -1.74 -15.38 -29.62
C ASN A 17 -2.86 -14.73 -28.80
N ILE A 18 -2.89 -15.00 -27.50
CA ILE A 18 -3.85 -14.39 -26.57
C ILE A 18 -3.49 -12.94 -26.25
N SER A 19 -4.50 -12.09 -26.16
CA SER A 19 -4.42 -10.76 -25.55
C SER A 19 -5.44 -10.60 -24.45
N TYR A 20 -5.28 -9.57 -23.62
CA TYR A 20 -6.22 -9.25 -22.55
C TYR A 20 -6.76 -7.83 -22.70
N THR A 21 -8.02 -7.67 -22.30
CA THR A 21 -8.68 -6.37 -22.16
C THR A 21 -9.13 -6.22 -20.72
N VAL A 22 -8.80 -5.07 -20.14
CA VAL A 22 -9.18 -4.68 -18.77
C VAL A 22 -10.12 -3.49 -18.84
N GLN A 23 -11.23 -3.59 -18.12
CA GLN A 23 -12.22 -2.53 -17.99
C GLN A 23 -12.50 -2.20 -16.53
N SER A 24 -12.99 -0.99 -16.30
CA SER A 24 -13.42 -0.52 -15.00
C SER A 24 -14.81 0.09 -15.07
N LYS A 25 -15.60 -0.13 -14.03
CA LYS A 25 -16.84 0.60 -13.78
C LYS A 25 -16.80 1.22 -12.39
N SER A 26 -17.08 2.50 -12.28
CA SER A 26 -17.28 3.15 -10.97
C SER A 26 -18.64 2.74 -10.40
N ILE A 27 -18.65 2.24 -9.16
CA ILE A 27 -19.88 1.94 -8.42
C ILE A 27 -20.54 3.23 -7.90
N ASN A 28 -19.73 4.27 -7.67
CA ASN A 28 -20.21 5.53 -7.08
C ASN A 28 -20.86 6.48 -8.10
N LEU A 29 -20.58 6.30 -9.39
CA LEU A 29 -21.13 7.14 -10.46
C LEU A 29 -22.36 6.47 -11.08
N PRO A 30 -23.39 7.25 -11.44
CA PRO A 30 -24.57 6.70 -12.11
C PRO A 30 -24.19 6.18 -13.50
N GLY A 31 -24.62 4.96 -13.81
CA GLY A 31 -24.39 4.30 -15.09
C GLY A 31 -23.89 2.86 -14.91
N ASP A 32 -24.14 2.02 -15.91
CA ASP A 32 -23.70 0.62 -15.90
C ASP A 32 -22.61 0.32 -16.93
N THR A 33 -22.07 1.36 -17.56
CA THR A 33 -21.08 1.24 -18.62
C THR A 33 -19.70 0.97 -18.04
N TYR A 34 -19.04 -0.05 -18.57
CA TYR A 34 -17.63 -0.30 -18.35
C TYR A 34 -16.78 0.52 -19.33
N GLU A 35 -15.73 1.15 -18.80
CA GLU A 35 -14.75 1.90 -19.59
C GLU A 35 -13.47 1.08 -19.75
N ASN A 36 -12.86 1.13 -20.93
CA ASN A 36 -11.58 0.46 -21.18
C ASN A 36 -10.46 1.14 -20.41
N VAL A 37 -9.77 0.37 -19.56
CA VAL A 37 -8.53 0.81 -18.91
C VAL A 37 -7.33 0.47 -19.80
N SER A 38 -7.31 -0.74 -20.35
CA SER A 38 -6.26 -1.19 -21.27
C SER A 38 -6.80 -2.29 -22.18
N THR A 39 -6.27 -2.36 -23.40
CA THR A 39 -6.69 -3.33 -24.43
C THR A 39 -5.46 -3.94 -25.09
N ASN A 40 -5.61 -5.12 -25.70
CA ASN A 40 -4.55 -5.82 -26.42
C ASN A 40 -3.27 -6.07 -25.57
N LEU A 41 -3.43 -6.29 -24.27
CA LEU A 41 -2.31 -6.59 -23.37
C LEU A 41 -1.76 -7.98 -23.66
N ARG A 42 -0.44 -8.13 -23.68
CA ARG A 42 0.26 -9.43 -23.86
C ARG A 42 0.87 -9.97 -22.57
N VAL A 43 0.72 -9.21 -21.49
CA VAL A 43 1.13 -9.58 -20.13
C VAL A 43 -0.10 -9.81 -19.27
N THR A 44 0.06 -10.52 -18.16
CA THR A 44 -1.03 -10.83 -17.22
C THR A 44 -1.12 -9.83 -16.07
N GLU A 45 -0.83 -8.57 -16.39
CA GLU A 45 -0.94 -7.46 -15.45
C GLU A 45 -1.38 -6.17 -16.15
N CYS A 46 -2.01 -5.28 -15.40
CA CYS A 46 -2.46 -3.97 -15.88
C CYS A 46 -2.32 -2.93 -14.77
N ASP A 47 -1.68 -1.80 -15.09
CA ASP A 47 -1.61 -0.66 -14.18
C ASP A 47 -2.96 0.09 -14.20
N VAL A 48 -3.64 0.08 -13.06
CA VAL A 48 -4.94 0.74 -12.87
C VAL A 48 -4.81 1.97 -11.96
N SER A 49 -3.60 2.48 -11.73
CA SER A 49 -3.30 3.63 -10.85
C SER A 49 -3.83 4.97 -11.39
N SER A 50 -4.31 5.01 -12.63
CA SER A 50 -5.02 6.15 -13.23
C SER A 50 -6.40 6.36 -12.61
N LEU A 51 -6.99 5.33 -12.01
CA LEU A 51 -8.27 5.43 -11.30
C LEU A 51 -8.14 6.35 -10.09
N SER A 52 -9.26 7.00 -9.72
CA SER A 52 -9.31 7.88 -8.56
C SER A 52 -9.10 7.08 -7.29
N VAL A 53 -8.19 7.54 -6.42
CA VAL A 53 -7.89 6.84 -5.16
C VAL A 53 -9.11 6.76 -4.22
N TYR A 54 -10.05 7.71 -4.35
CA TYR A 54 -11.27 7.78 -3.54
C TYR A 54 -12.45 7.00 -4.15
N GLY A 55 -12.23 6.29 -5.26
CA GLY A 55 -13.28 5.56 -5.96
C GLY A 55 -13.58 4.18 -5.38
N ASP A 56 -14.67 3.60 -5.88
CA ASP A 56 -15.08 2.22 -5.64
C ASP A 56 -15.41 1.63 -7.00
N TYR A 57 -14.68 0.60 -7.40
CA TYR A 57 -14.68 0.10 -8.77
C TYR A 57 -15.03 -1.39 -8.84
N MET A 58 -15.74 -1.76 -9.90
CA MET A 58 -15.70 -3.12 -10.44
C MET A 58 -14.69 -3.14 -11.57
N LEU A 59 -13.59 -3.86 -11.38
CA LEU A 59 -12.62 -4.16 -12.42
C LEU A 59 -12.96 -5.48 -13.06
N GLN A 60 -12.82 -5.58 -14.37
CA GLN A 60 -12.96 -6.85 -15.07
C GLN A 60 -11.89 -7.04 -16.13
N VAL A 61 -11.51 -8.30 -16.32
CA VAL A 61 -10.54 -8.73 -17.33
C VAL A 61 -11.10 -9.91 -18.11
N ARG A 62 -10.79 -9.95 -19.41
CA ARG A 62 -11.04 -11.13 -20.24
C ARG A 62 -9.87 -11.41 -21.16
N ALA A 63 -9.76 -12.66 -21.58
CA ALA A 63 -8.88 -13.09 -22.66
C ALA A 63 -9.57 -12.91 -24.02
N GLU A 64 -8.79 -12.55 -25.03
CA GLU A 64 -9.22 -12.37 -26.41
C GLU A 64 -8.24 -13.12 -27.33
N SER A 65 -8.77 -13.85 -28.33
CA SER A 65 -7.98 -14.53 -29.34
C SER A 65 -8.70 -14.49 -30.68
N GLU A 66 -8.09 -13.85 -31.68
CA GLU A 66 -8.66 -13.68 -33.02
C GLU A 66 -10.11 -13.12 -32.95
N ASN A 67 -11.12 -13.96 -33.15
CA ASN A 67 -12.54 -13.58 -33.11
C ASN A 67 -13.30 -14.14 -31.90
N ASP A 68 -12.61 -14.73 -30.93
CA ASP A 68 -13.19 -15.33 -29.73
C ASP A 68 -12.71 -14.64 -28.44
N HIS A 69 -13.49 -14.77 -27.36
CA HIS A 69 -13.15 -14.22 -26.07
C HIS A 69 -13.65 -15.10 -24.92
N SER A 70 -12.96 -15.03 -23.77
CA SER A 70 -13.46 -15.65 -22.55
C SER A 70 -14.65 -14.88 -21.96
N ASP A 71 -15.29 -15.48 -20.97
CA ASP A 71 -16.12 -14.74 -20.02
C ASP A 71 -15.28 -13.68 -19.28
N TRP A 72 -15.97 -12.67 -18.74
CA TRP A 72 -15.35 -11.67 -17.89
C TRP A 72 -15.08 -12.23 -16.48
N MET A 73 -13.87 -12.01 -15.98
CA MET A 73 -13.53 -12.19 -14.57
C MET A 73 -13.57 -10.82 -13.88
N THR A 74 -14.31 -10.70 -12.79
CA THR A 74 -14.57 -9.41 -12.14
C THR A 74 -14.09 -9.40 -10.69
N VAL A 75 -13.58 -8.27 -10.23
CA VAL A 75 -13.17 -8.02 -8.84
C VAL A 75 -13.57 -6.62 -8.41
N ARG A 76 -13.99 -6.46 -7.16
CA ARG A 76 -14.23 -5.13 -6.57
C ARG A 76 -12.91 -4.57 -6.05
N PHE A 77 -12.69 -3.28 -6.25
CA PHE A 77 -11.44 -2.61 -5.88
C PHE A 77 -11.69 -1.18 -5.39
N LYS A 78 -11.16 -0.87 -4.21
CA LYS A 78 -11.15 0.45 -3.58
C LYS A 78 -9.72 0.85 -3.24
N PRO A 79 -9.08 1.76 -3.98
CA PRO A 79 -7.64 2.00 -3.84
C PRO A 79 -7.19 2.38 -2.43
N MET A 80 -7.96 3.24 -1.73
CA MET A 80 -7.63 3.67 -0.36
C MET A 80 -7.87 2.59 0.71
N ASP A 81 -8.81 1.68 0.49
CA ASP A 81 -9.13 0.62 1.45
C ASP A 81 -8.22 -0.60 1.24
N ASP A 82 -7.91 -0.92 -0.02
CA ASP A 82 -7.22 -2.15 -0.41
C ASP A 82 -5.69 -1.98 -0.57
N THR A 83 -5.18 -0.75 -0.61
CA THR A 83 -3.73 -0.54 -0.76
C THR A 83 -2.97 -1.04 0.48
N ILE A 84 -1.83 -1.68 0.24
CA ILE A 84 -0.84 -1.91 1.29
C ILE A 84 -0.01 -0.63 1.47
N ILE A 85 0.05 -0.16 2.71
CA ILE A 85 0.89 0.97 3.13
C ILE A 85 2.25 0.42 3.54
N GLY A 86 3.27 0.80 2.80
CA GLY A 86 4.67 0.49 3.07
C GLY A 86 5.19 1.20 4.33
N PRO A 87 6.34 0.77 4.86
CA PRO A 87 6.92 1.35 6.05
C PRO A 87 7.34 2.81 5.82
N PRO A 88 7.32 3.65 6.88
CA PRO A 88 8.01 4.94 6.85
C PRO A 88 9.53 4.73 6.88
N ASP A 89 10.26 5.74 6.43
CA ASP A 89 11.68 5.86 6.74
C ASP A 89 11.85 6.37 8.18
N VAL A 90 12.77 5.78 8.93
CA VAL A 90 13.05 6.14 10.32
C VAL A 90 14.49 6.58 10.45
N LYS A 91 14.72 7.83 10.88
CA LYS A 91 16.04 8.34 11.22
C LYS A 91 16.16 8.48 12.72
N VAL A 92 17.21 7.90 13.30
CA VAL A 92 17.46 7.93 14.73
C VAL A 92 18.77 8.66 15.01
N LYS A 93 18.75 9.58 15.96
CA LYS A 93 19.95 10.28 16.45
C LYS A 93 20.01 10.15 17.96
N SER A 94 21.20 9.84 18.48
CA SER A 94 21.43 9.89 19.92
C SER A 94 22.02 11.23 20.30
N GLU A 95 21.41 11.89 21.28
CA GLU A 95 21.87 13.18 21.79
C GLU A 95 21.54 13.28 23.27
N SER A 96 22.55 13.57 24.09
CA SER A 96 22.40 13.84 25.54
C SER A 96 21.59 12.78 26.31
N GLY A 97 21.84 11.50 26.03
CA GLY A 97 21.13 10.37 26.68
C GLY A 97 19.72 10.10 26.15
N SER A 98 19.26 10.88 25.18
CA SER A 98 17.97 10.71 24.50
C SER A 98 18.14 10.15 23.08
N LEU A 99 17.09 9.52 22.56
CA LEU A 99 16.98 9.16 21.15
C LEU A 99 15.95 10.08 20.48
N HIS A 100 16.40 10.86 19.51
CA HIS A 100 15.54 11.61 18.60
C HIS A 100 15.19 10.73 17.42
N VAL A 101 13.89 10.58 17.15
CA VAL A 101 13.37 9.69 16.10
C VAL A 101 12.51 10.50 15.14
N ASP A 102 12.98 10.63 13.89
CA ASP A 102 12.25 11.27 12.81
C ASP A 102 11.61 10.22 11.91
N PHE A 103 10.31 10.35 11.68
CA PHE A 103 9.55 9.53 10.72
C PHE A 103 9.32 10.31 9.44
N ILE A 104 9.69 9.73 8.30
CA ILE A 104 9.56 10.34 6.98
C ILE A 104 8.73 9.42 6.09
N GLY A 105 7.82 10.01 5.30
CA GLY A 105 6.87 9.24 4.49
C GLY A 105 5.83 8.54 5.36
N PRO A 106 5.31 7.38 4.94
CA PRO A 106 5.39 6.83 3.58
C PRO A 106 4.73 7.78 2.56
N PHE A 107 5.21 7.73 1.31
CA PHE A 107 4.72 8.56 0.21
C PHE A 107 3.96 7.71 -0.81
N ALA A 108 2.94 8.29 -1.44
CA ALA A 108 2.23 7.70 -2.55
C ALA A 108 3.15 7.58 -3.77
N GLU A 109 3.15 6.43 -4.44
CA GLU A 109 4.03 6.19 -5.59
C GLU A 109 3.61 6.99 -6.83
N ARG A 110 2.33 7.39 -6.92
CA ARG A 110 1.77 8.06 -8.11
C ARG A 110 2.21 9.52 -8.27
N ASP A 111 2.35 10.25 -7.17
CA ASP A 111 2.58 11.70 -7.16
C ASP A 111 3.55 12.15 -6.05
N ASN A 112 4.11 11.19 -5.31
CA ASN A 112 5.04 11.42 -4.20
C ASN A 112 4.45 12.27 -3.05
N TRP A 113 3.12 12.37 -2.95
CA TRP A 113 2.50 13.04 -1.81
C TRP A 113 2.60 12.17 -0.55
N PRO A 114 2.85 12.77 0.64
CA PRO A 114 2.78 12.05 1.91
C PRO A 114 1.42 11.37 2.06
N LEU A 115 1.39 10.07 2.39
CA LEU A 115 0.11 9.35 2.54
C LEU A 115 -0.80 9.99 3.59
N LYS A 116 -0.25 10.63 4.63
CA LYS A 116 -1.02 11.43 5.60
C LYS A 116 -1.93 12.50 4.97
N GLN A 117 -1.61 13.01 3.77
CA GLN A 117 -2.46 13.99 3.08
C GLN A 117 -3.73 13.35 2.49
N TYR A 118 -3.67 12.07 2.15
CA TYR A 118 -4.81 11.30 1.65
C TYR A 118 -5.73 10.81 2.78
N TYR A 119 -5.16 10.35 3.89
CA TYR A 119 -5.92 9.78 5.03
C TYR A 119 -6.29 10.81 6.11
N GLY A 120 -5.67 11.99 6.10
CA GLY A 120 -5.87 13.03 7.11
C GLY A 120 -5.23 12.66 8.46
N SER A 121 -5.94 11.89 9.28
CA SER A 121 -5.44 11.46 10.60
C SER A 121 -4.41 10.33 10.42
N TRP A 122 -3.17 10.59 10.86
CA TRP A 122 -2.06 9.66 10.71
C TRP A 122 -1.27 9.56 12.01
N ASN A 123 -1.08 8.35 12.51
CA ASN A 123 -0.39 8.09 13.77
C ASN A 123 0.64 7.00 13.60
N TYR A 124 1.81 7.20 14.23
CA TYR A 124 2.83 6.17 14.34
C TYR A 124 2.72 5.45 15.67
N ARG A 125 2.74 4.12 15.60
CA ARG A 125 2.99 3.26 16.75
C ARG A 125 4.48 2.94 16.79
N ILE A 126 5.16 3.42 17.81
CA ILE A 126 6.60 3.22 17.98
C ILE A 126 6.81 2.02 18.89
N LEU A 127 7.64 1.08 18.47
CA LEU A 127 8.06 -0.08 19.25
C LEU A 127 9.58 -0.04 19.42
N TYR A 128 10.05 -0.13 20.66
CA TYR A 128 11.49 -0.13 20.94
C TYR A 128 11.85 -1.09 22.08
N TRP A 129 13.11 -1.54 22.08
CA TRP A 129 13.66 -2.42 23.12
C TRP A 129 15.18 -2.24 23.21
N LYS A 130 15.73 -2.51 24.39
CA LYS A 130 17.19 -2.61 24.56
C LYS A 130 17.68 -3.93 23.97
N LYS A 131 18.82 -3.93 23.30
CA LYS A 131 19.43 -5.17 22.79
C LYS A 131 19.61 -6.18 23.93
N GLY A 132 19.10 -7.40 23.74
CA GLY A 132 19.10 -8.48 24.75
C GLY A 132 17.91 -8.46 25.73
N SER A 133 17.05 -7.44 25.68
CA SER A 133 15.79 -7.41 26.43
C SER A 133 14.68 -8.12 25.64
N THR A 134 13.83 -8.87 26.34
CA THR A 134 12.56 -9.38 25.79
C THR A 134 11.39 -8.42 25.99
N ILE A 135 11.59 -7.37 26.80
CA ILE A 135 10.58 -6.35 27.09
C ILE A 135 10.57 -5.35 25.93
N GLN A 136 9.44 -5.31 25.22
CA GLN A 136 9.13 -4.30 24.22
C GLN A 136 8.33 -3.16 24.86
N ILE A 137 8.71 -1.93 24.55
CA ILE A 137 8.01 -0.74 25.01
C ILE A 137 7.33 -0.09 23.81
N SER A 138 6.09 0.36 23.99
CA SER A 138 5.30 1.01 22.94
C SER A 138 4.87 2.41 23.33
N CYS A 139 4.96 3.36 22.40
CA CYS A 139 4.45 4.71 22.58
C CYS A 139 3.61 5.14 21.36
N HIS A 140 2.61 5.99 21.64
CA HIS A 140 1.86 6.73 20.64
C HIS A 140 2.42 8.17 20.61
N SER A 141 2.83 8.64 19.42
CA SER A 141 3.44 9.97 19.12
C SER A 141 4.96 10.12 19.27
N SER A 142 5.48 11.17 18.61
CA SER A 142 6.88 11.43 18.23
C SER A 142 7.88 11.69 19.37
N ILE A 143 7.45 11.64 20.63
CA ILE A 143 8.31 11.91 21.78
C ILE A 143 8.31 10.68 22.68
N CYS A 144 9.26 9.77 22.42
CA CYS A 144 9.66 8.77 23.40
C CYS A 144 10.80 9.38 24.23
N ALA A 145 10.48 9.98 25.37
CA ALA A 145 11.50 10.41 26.32
C ALA A 145 12.13 9.16 26.96
N LEU A 146 13.36 8.83 26.57
CA LEU A 146 14.22 7.92 27.33
C LEU A 146 14.69 8.66 28.60
N HIS A 147 13.82 8.81 29.59
CA HIS A 147 14.27 9.08 30.96
C HIS A 147 14.81 7.77 31.55
N GLY A 148 15.93 7.30 31.02
CA GLY A 148 16.77 6.30 31.64
C GLY A 148 17.79 6.99 32.54
N THR A 149 17.34 7.61 33.64
CA THR A 149 18.27 7.96 34.72
C THR A 149 18.77 6.63 35.30
N LEU A 150 19.96 6.22 34.88
CA LEU A 150 20.71 5.16 35.56
C LEU A 150 21.17 5.74 36.90
N SER A 151 20.31 5.67 37.91
CA SER A 151 20.71 5.83 39.31
C SER A 151 21.47 4.58 39.71
N PHE A 152 22.80 4.64 39.71
CA PHE A 152 23.63 3.63 40.36
C PHE A 152 23.59 3.92 41.87
N GLU A 153 22.79 3.18 42.63
CA GLU A 153 22.98 3.09 44.07
C GLU A 153 24.19 2.19 44.34
N TYR A 154 25.28 2.84 44.76
CA TYR A 154 26.48 2.18 45.27
C TYR A 154 26.22 1.86 46.76
N HIS A 155 25.90 0.61 47.09
CA HIS A 155 25.95 0.14 48.46
C HIS A 155 27.29 -0.56 48.71
N HIS A 156 28.17 0.12 49.45
CA HIS A 156 29.28 -0.52 50.14
C HIS A 156 28.77 -1.27 51.36
N GLY A 157 29.13 -2.54 51.45
CA GLY A 157 28.97 -3.44 52.59
C GLY A 157 29.68 -4.74 52.29
#